data_AF-A0A7G6WJW8-F1
#
_entry.id   AF-A0A7G6WJW8-F1
#
_cell.length_a   1.000
_cell.length_b   1.000
_cell.length_c   1.000
_cell.angle_alpha   90.00
_cell.angle_beta   90.00
_cell.angle_gamma   90.00
#
_symmetry.space_group_name_H-M   'P 1'
#
loop_
_entity.id
_entity.type
_entity.pdbx_description
1 polymer ?
#
loop_
_entity_poly.entity_id
_entity_poly.type
_entity_poly.pdbx_seq_one_letter_code
_entity_poly.pdbx_strand_id
1 'polypeptide(L)'
;MSESVNLPALGESVTEGTVTRWLKQVGDRVEVDEPLLEVSTDKVDTEIPSPIAGIIEEILVAEDETAEVGAPLVRIGDGSGGGAAPEAAAPAEEAPAEEAAEAPAEEAPAAEAPAEEAPAAAAPAASDGETHDVTLPALGESVTEGTVTRWLKAVGDTVAVDEPLLEVSTDKVDTEIPSPVAGTLQEIRVNEDETAEVGAVLAVIGSGAADPGASAPAAAPAPAAEPAAPAPAAAPAPVAPKAEAAPAAPAAAAAPAPVSAPAPAAEPAAGGESGYVTPLVRKLANQHGVDVASLSGTGVGGRIRKQDVLAAAEAKAAPPAAAPAKPSAAPAGPAASSLRGTTQKAPRIRQVIARRMRESLEISTQLTQVHEVDMTKVAKLRLKAKNSFLAQNGVKLTFLPFIAKAVAEALKQHPKLNAAYDEDKQEITYHNAEHLAIAVDTDKGLLVPVVSDAGNLNLAGLAAKIADVAGRTRDGKIGPDELSGGTFSITNIGSVGALFDTPIINQPQVGILGTGAIVKRPVVVADENGDDSIAIRSMMYLSLTYDHRLVDGADAGRFLQTLKARLEEGAFEADLGL
;
A
#
# COMPACT_ATOMS: atom_id res chain seq x y z
N MET A 1 -38.16 -13.10 10.66
CA MET A 1 -38.12 -11.69 11.12
C MET A 1 -36.68 -11.22 11.04
N SER A 2 -36.49 -9.92 10.86
CA SER A 2 -35.19 -9.28 10.95
C SER A 2 -35.25 -8.08 11.88
N GLU A 3 -34.27 -8.02 12.77
CA GLU A 3 -34.16 -7.06 13.86
C GLU A 3 -32.90 -6.22 13.64
N SER A 4 -32.96 -4.94 14.03
CA SER A 4 -31.82 -4.03 13.92
C SER A 4 -31.06 -4.00 15.24
N VAL A 5 -29.75 -4.27 15.16
CA VAL A 5 -28.81 -4.06 16.26
C VAL A 5 -28.33 -2.61 16.17
N ASN A 6 -28.48 -1.87 17.26
CA ASN A 6 -28.14 -0.46 17.34
C ASN A 6 -26.89 -0.26 18.20
N LEU A 7 -26.18 0.86 18.02
CA LEU A 7 -25.01 1.20 18.83
C LEU A 7 -25.42 1.36 20.31
N PRO A 8 -24.90 0.56 21.25
CA PRO A 8 -25.21 0.72 22.67
C PRO A 8 -24.53 1.98 23.25
N ALA A 9 -24.98 2.42 24.43
CA ALA A 9 -24.32 3.52 25.14
C ALA A 9 -22.94 3.09 25.67
N LEU A 10 -21.88 3.70 25.13
CA LEU A 10 -20.47 3.37 25.46
C LEU A 10 -19.93 4.13 26.68
N GLY A 11 -20.73 5.01 27.29
CA GLY A 11 -20.41 5.72 28.53
C GLY A 11 -21.37 6.89 28.78
N GLU A 12 -21.38 7.42 30.00
CA GLU A 12 -22.26 8.56 30.38
C GLU A 12 -21.95 9.87 29.63
N SER A 13 -20.84 9.94 28.90
CA SER A 13 -20.37 11.11 28.16
C SER A 13 -20.01 10.84 26.69
N VAL A 14 -20.45 9.71 26.12
CA VAL A 14 -20.18 9.33 24.72
C VAL A 14 -21.48 9.35 23.94
N THR A 15 -21.58 10.22 22.93
CA THR A 15 -22.79 10.42 22.11
C THR A 15 -22.76 9.67 20.77
N GLU A 16 -21.58 9.31 20.29
CA GLU A 16 -21.35 8.64 19.00
C GLU A 16 -20.08 7.78 19.04
N GLY A 17 -19.88 6.95 18.02
CA GLY A 17 -18.65 6.18 17.82
C GLY A 17 -18.44 5.81 16.36
N THR A 18 -17.17 5.73 15.93
CA THR A 18 -16.78 5.39 14.56
C THR A 18 -16.51 3.89 14.45
N VAL A 19 -17.15 3.23 13.48
CA VAL A 19 -16.92 1.82 13.18
C VAL A 19 -15.54 1.65 12.55
N THR A 20 -14.55 1.23 13.34
CA THR A 20 -13.19 1.03 12.83
C THR A 20 -13.07 -0.27 12.04
N ARG A 21 -13.88 -1.28 12.34
CA ARG A 21 -13.77 -2.60 11.72
C ARG A 21 -14.98 -3.49 11.93
N TRP A 22 -15.43 -4.18 10.88
CA TRP A 22 -16.39 -5.27 10.99
C TRP A 22 -15.68 -6.61 11.24
N LEU A 23 -16.14 -7.36 12.25
CA LEU A 23 -15.64 -8.70 12.60
C LEU A 23 -16.44 -9.82 11.91
N LYS A 24 -17.64 -9.49 11.42
CA LYS A 24 -18.61 -10.37 10.75
C LYS A 24 -19.13 -9.70 9.48
N GLN A 25 -19.40 -10.46 8.42
CA GLN A 25 -19.83 -9.97 7.11
C GLN A 25 -21.29 -10.32 6.79
N VAL A 26 -21.87 -9.67 5.78
CA VAL A 26 -23.21 -10.01 5.29
C VAL A 26 -23.24 -11.47 4.80
N GLY A 27 -24.17 -12.25 5.36
CA GLY A 27 -24.27 -13.70 5.18
C GLY A 27 -23.62 -14.54 6.28
N ASP A 28 -22.81 -13.96 7.18
CA ASP A 28 -22.27 -14.69 8.33
C ASP A 28 -23.35 -14.97 9.38
N ARG A 29 -23.21 -16.13 10.05
CA ARG A 29 -23.98 -16.47 11.24
C ARG A 29 -23.31 -15.89 12.48
N VAL A 30 -24.14 -15.39 13.38
CA VAL A 30 -23.77 -14.78 14.66
C VAL A 30 -24.63 -15.38 15.77
N GLU A 31 -24.04 -15.67 16.93
CA GLU A 31 -24.75 -16.07 18.15
C GLU A 31 -24.85 -14.90 19.15
N VAL A 32 -25.68 -15.05 20.20
CA VAL A 32 -25.79 -14.03 21.27
C VAL A 32 -24.45 -13.85 21.98
N ASP A 33 -24.14 -12.61 22.37
CA ASP A 33 -22.90 -12.16 23.00
C ASP A 33 -21.62 -12.31 22.15
N GLU A 34 -21.73 -12.71 20.87
CA GLU A 34 -20.58 -12.80 19.96
C GLU A 34 -20.23 -11.42 19.34
N PRO A 35 -18.94 -11.00 19.27
CA PRO A 35 -18.56 -9.67 18.78
C PRO A 35 -18.82 -9.49 17.27
N LEU A 36 -19.48 -8.38 16.93
CA LEU A 36 -19.91 -8.00 15.58
C LEU A 36 -18.92 -7.03 14.91
N LEU A 37 -18.47 -6.01 15.64
CA LEU A 37 -17.63 -4.92 15.14
C LEU A 37 -16.78 -4.30 16.27
N GLU A 38 -15.71 -3.63 15.87
CA GLU A 38 -14.90 -2.72 16.70
C GLU A 38 -15.40 -1.29 16.47
N VAL A 39 -15.64 -0.53 17.56
CA VAL A 39 -16.03 0.90 17.52
C VAL A 39 -15.03 1.72 18.33
N SER A 40 -14.52 2.78 17.72
CA SER A 40 -13.67 3.77 18.40
C SER A 40 -14.48 4.95 18.90
N THR A 41 -14.07 5.51 20.03
CA THR A 41 -14.68 6.68 20.67
C THR A 41 -13.59 7.67 21.08
N ASP A 42 -13.97 8.87 21.49
CA ASP A 42 -13.05 9.90 22.01
C ASP A 42 -12.36 9.53 23.34
N LYS A 43 -12.56 8.30 23.86
CA LYS A 43 -11.96 7.76 25.09
C LYS A 43 -11.34 6.37 24.94
N VAL A 44 -12.02 5.43 24.27
CA VAL A 44 -11.60 4.02 24.15
C VAL A 44 -12.13 3.36 22.88
N ASP A 45 -11.41 2.35 22.37
CA ASP A 45 -11.93 1.38 21.41
C ASP A 45 -12.70 0.27 22.17
N THR A 46 -13.84 -0.18 21.64
CA THR A 46 -14.71 -1.18 22.28
C THR A 46 -15.31 -2.13 21.24
N GLU A 47 -15.28 -3.44 21.52
CA GLU A 47 -15.97 -4.46 20.73
C GLU A 47 -17.48 -4.47 21.07
N ILE A 48 -18.35 -4.45 20.06
CA ILE A 48 -19.80 -4.48 20.22
C ILE A 48 -20.30 -5.94 20.05
N PRO A 49 -20.83 -6.59 21.10
CA PRO A 49 -21.43 -7.93 20.99
C PRO A 49 -22.83 -7.90 20.38
N SER A 50 -23.25 -9.00 19.77
CA SER A 50 -24.60 -9.16 19.24
C SER A 50 -25.63 -9.44 20.36
N PRO A 51 -26.72 -8.67 20.49
CA PRO A 51 -27.78 -8.96 21.44
C PRO A 51 -28.67 -10.14 21.01
N ILE A 52 -28.53 -10.62 19.77
CA ILE A 52 -29.40 -11.63 19.14
C ILE A 52 -28.60 -12.60 18.27
N ALA A 53 -29.09 -13.84 18.14
CA ALA A 53 -28.54 -14.84 17.24
C ALA A 53 -29.28 -14.84 15.88
N GLY A 54 -28.54 -14.99 14.78
CA GLY A 54 -29.13 -15.00 13.43
C GLY A 54 -28.08 -14.95 12.32
N ILE A 55 -28.49 -14.47 11.15
CA ILE A 55 -27.62 -14.23 9.99
C ILE A 55 -27.62 -12.73 9.69
N ILE A 56 -26.46 -12.13 9.43
CA ILE A 56 -26.40 -10.72 9.00
C ILE A 56 -27.00 -10.60 7.59
N GLU A 57 -28.12 -9.88 7.47
CA GLU A 57 -28.80 -9.63 6.19
C GLU A 57 -28.29 -8.36 5.50
N GLU A 58 -27.97 -7.32 6.27
CA GLU A 58 -27.61 -5.99 5.75
C GLU A 58 -26.81 -5.19 6.80
N ILE A 59 -25.63 -4.71 6.43
CA ILE A 59 -24.85 -3.74 7.21
C ILE A 59 -25.32 -2.34 6.82
N LEU A 60 -25.65 -1.50 7.81
CA LEU A 60 -26.23 -0.17 7.63
C LEU A 60 -25.22 0.97 7.83
N VAL A 61 -24.10 0.67 8.51
CA VAL A 61 -22.97 1.60 8.76
C VAL A 61 -21.67 0.91 8.36
N ALA A 62 -20.90 1.53 7.47
CA ALA A 62 -19.68 0.97 6.88
C ALA A 62 -18.46 1.02 7.84
N GLU A 63 -17.35 0.40 7.44
CA GLU A 63 -16.04 0.69 8.07
C GLU A 63 -15.63 2.14 7.74
N ASP A 64 -14.96 2.81 8.69
CA ASP A 64 -14.61 4.24 8.69
C ASP A 64 -15.83 5.21 8.76
N GLU A 65 -17.04 4.74 9.13
CA GLU A 65 -18.27 5.56 9.27
C GLU A 65 -18.68 5.74 10.75
N THR A 66 -19.20 6.93 11.10
CA THR A 66 -19.62 7.30 12.47
C THR A 66 -21.12 7.14 12.68
N ALA A 67 -21.51 6.56 13.83
CA ALA A 67 -22.90 6.36 14.23
C ALA A 67 -23.17 6.94 15.62
N GLU A 68 -24.33 7.59 15.79
CA GLU A 68 -24.84 8.04 17.08
C GLU A 68 -25.25 6.87 17.97
N VAL A 69 -25.18 7.05 19.30
CA VAL A 69 -25.68 6.08 20.27
C VAL A 69 -27.19 5.87 20.08
N GLY A 70 -27.59 4.63 19.83
CA GLY A 70 -28.95 4.25 19.48
C GLY A 70 -29.24 4.20 17.97
N ALA A 71 -28.30 4.57 17.08
CA ALA A 71 -28.46 4.40 15.64
C ALA A 71 -28.31 2.92 15.20
N PRO A 72 -29.04 2.45 14.17
CA PRO A 72 -29.00 1.06 13.72
C PRO A 72 -27.74 0.76 12.88
N LEU A 73 -26.91 -0.17 13.35
CA LEU A 73 -25.64 -0.54 12.71
C LEU A 73 -25.80 -1.66 11.68
N VAL A 74 -26.63 -2.66 12.00
CA VAL A 74 -26.78 -3.89 11.21
C VAL A 74 -28.16 -4.51 11.41
N ARG A 75 -28.66 -5.19 10.38
CA ARG A 75 -29.90 -5.96 10.39
C ARG A 75 -29.58 -7.46 10.38
N ILE A 76 -30.05 -8.16 11.41
CA ILE A 76 -29.84 -9.60 11.60
C ILE A 76 -31.20 -10.30 11.47
N GLY A 77 -31.26 -11.37 10.66
CA GLY A 77 -32.49 -12.10 10.36
C GLY A 77 -32.44 -13.58 10.73
N ASP A 78 -33.62 -14.18 10.83
CA ASP A 78 -33.82 -15.62 11.07
C ASP A 78 -33.51 -16.52 9.84
N GLY A 79 -33.00 -15.94 8.76
CA GLY A 79 -32.65 -16.67 7.52
C GLY A 79 -33.84 -16.97 6.60
N SER A 80 -35.04 -16.46 6.88
CA SER A 80 -36.21 -16.66 6.00
C SER A 80 -36.18 -15.82 4.71
N GLY A 81 -35.23 -14.88 4.56
CA GLY A 81 -35.00 -14.11 3.34
C GLY A 81 -34.28 -14.93 2.26
N GLY A 82 -35.02 -15.44 1.27
CA GLY A 82 -34.47 -16.37 0.28
C GLY A 82 -33.43 -15.77 -0.70
N GLY A 83 -32.15 -16.10 -0.52
CA GLY A 83 -31.01 -15.54 -1.27
C GLY A 83 -30.00 -16.53 -1.90
N ALA A 84 -30.34 -17.82 -2.02
CA ALA A 84 -29.58 -18.88 -2.70
C ALA A 84 -28.16 -19.22 -2.16
N ALA A 85 -28.08 -20.20 -1.26
CA ALA A 85 -26.83 -20.89 -0.86
C ALA A 85 -26.87 -22.39 -1.23
N PRO A 86 -25.72 -23.02 -1.59
CA PRO A 86 -25.62 -24.47 -1.70
C PRO A 86 -25.34 -25.12 -0.33
N GLU A 87 -26.22 -26.07 0.02
CA GLU A 87 -26.34 -26.86 1.24
C GLU A 87 -25.09 -27.65 1.70
N ALA A 88 -24.80 -27.66 3.02
CA ALA A 88 -23.96 -28.69 3.68
C ALA A 88 -24.17 -28.82 5.22
N ALA A 89 -25.02 -29.77 5.62
CA ALA A 89 -25.01 -30.58 6.86
C ALA A 89 -24.70 -29.97 8.27
N ALA A 90 -25.71 -30.02 9.17
CA ALA A 90 -25.54 -30.18 10.62
C ALA A 90 -25.65 -31.67 11.03
N PRO A 91 -25.37 -32.09 12.29
CA PRO A 91 -26.49 -32.28 13.25
C PRO A 91 -26.17 -32.14 14.78
N ALA A 92 -27.25 -32.17 15.59
CA ALA A 92 -27.33 -32.42 17.07
C ALA A 92 -26.87 -31.29 18.03
N GLU A 93 -27.67 -30.72 18.94
CA GLU A 93 -28.41 -31.26 20.14
C GLU A 93 -27.49 -31.26 21.40
N GLU A 94 -27.81 -30.69 22.57
CA GLU A 94 -29.01 -30.76 23.45
C GLU A 94 -29.45 -29.40 24.10
N ALA A 95 -30.50 -29.44 24.94
CA ALA A 95 -31.01 -28.39 25.86
C ALA A 95 -31.01 -28.97 27.33
N PRO A 96 -31.75 -28.48 28.38
CA PRO A 96 -32.60 -27.28 28.57
C PRO A 96 -32.52 -26.54 29.95
N ALA A 97 -33.32 -25.46 30.11
CA ALA A 97 -33.95 -24.94 31.36
C ALA A 97 -33.04 -24.49 32.56
N GLU A 98 -33.48 -23.77 33.62
CA GLU A 98 -34.75 -23.14 34.09
C GLU A 98 -34.33 -21.86 34.92
N GLU A 99 -35.13 -20.97 35.55
CA GLU A 99 -36.53 -20.96 36.03
C GLU A 99 -37.24 -19.60 35.75
N ALA A 100 -37.58 -18.75 36.75
CA ALA A 100 -38.54 -17.63 36.60
C ALA A 100 -38.50 -16.51 37.69
N ALA A 101 -39.49 -15.58 37.61
CA ALA A 101 -40.02 -14.64 38.62
C ALA A 101 -39.32 -13.26 38.85
N GLU A 102 -40.00 -12.14 39.16
CA GLU A 102 -41.41 -11.68 38.95
C GLU A 102 -41.47 -10.13 39.16
N ALA A 103 -42.55 -9.45 38.75
CA ALA A 103 -42.73 -7.99 38.86
C ALA A 103 -43.25 -7.51 40.25
N PRO A 104 -43.33 -6.19 40.53
CA PRO A 104 -44.56 -5.45 40.16
C PRO A 104 -44.31 -3.99 39.68
N ALA A 105 -45.39 -3.25 39.39
CA ALA A 105 -45.36 -1.87 38.89
C ALA A 105 -46.46 -0.98 39.52
N GLU A 106 -46.18 0.32 39.66
CA GLU A 106 -47.08 1.49 39.87
C GLU A 106 -46.15 2.74 40.00
N GLU A 107 -46.53 4.01 39.76
CA GLU A 107 -47.80 4.67 39.41
C GLU A 107 -47.51 5.95 38.57
N ALA A 108 -48.53 6.61 38.01
CA ALA A 108 -48.41 7.89 37.29
C ALA A 108 -49.09 9.05 38.05
N PRO A 109 -48.92 10.33 37.63
CA PRO A 109 -50.12 11.11 37.32
C PRO A 109 -50.03 12.13 36.15
N ALA A 110 -51.19 12.70 35.83
CA ALA A 110 -51.54 13.72 34.82
C ALA A 110 -50.61 14.99 34.78
N ALA A 111 -50.44 15.75 33.69
CA ALA A 111 -51.28 16.13 32.52
C ALA A 111 -52.26 17.30 32.76
N GLU A 112 -52.08 18.44 32.05
CA GLU A 112 -52.97 19.61 32.08
C GLU A 112 -52.88 20.46 30.78
N ALA A 113 -54.02 20.96 30.27
CA ALA A 113 -54.23 21.87 29.12
C ALA A 113 -55.75 22.23 29.04
N PRO A 114 -56.27 23.17 28.20
CA PRO A 114 -55.64 24.18 27.32
C PRO A 114 -56.18 25.62 27.55
N ALA A 115 -55.93 26.56 26.62
CA ALA A 115 -56.63 27.86 26.49
C ALA A 115 -56.70 28.32 25.00
N GLU A 116 -57.61 29.25 24.64
CA GLU A 116 -58.19 29.36 23.29
C GLU A 116 -58.43 30.82 22.78
N GLU A 117 -58.01 31.11 21.52
CA GLU A 117 -58.35 32.24 20.60
C GLU A 117 -58.26 33.73 21.11
N ALA A 118 -58.28 34.83 20.32
CA ALA A 118 -58.67 35.12 18.92
C ALA A 118 -57.81 36.30 18.30
N PRO A 119 -58.17 37.03 17.21
CA PRO A 119 -57.57 36.74 15.89
C PRO A 119 -57.07 37.93 15.02
N ALA A 120 -56.46 37.57 13.87
CA ALA A 120 -56.44 38.25 12.57
C ALA A 120 -55.58 39.52 12.30
N ALA A 121 -54.70 39.41 11.28
CA ALA A 121 -54.30 40.46 10.34
C ALA A 121 -53.86 39.84 9.00
N ALA A 122 -53.90 40.60 7.89
CA ALA A 122 -53.48 40.15 6.56
C ALA A 122 -52.32 41.00 6.00
N ALA A 123 -51.58 40.44 5.04
CA ALA A 123 -50.29 40.96 4.57
C ALA A 123 -50.38 42.15 3.57
N PRO A 124 -49.29 42.94 3.46
CA PRO A 124 -48.78 43.49 2.21
C PRO A 124 -47.53 42.72 1.73
N ALA A 125 -46.97 43.05 0.57
CA ALA A 125 -45.83 42.33 -0.04
C ALA A 125 -44.80 43.24 -0.74
N ALA A 126 -43.59 42.70 -0.91
CA ALA A 126 -42.45 43.15 -1.73
C ALA A 126 -41.52 44.26 -1.18
N SER A 127 -40.26 44.22 -1.64
CA SER A 127 -39.04 44.99 -1.27
C SER A 127 -38.62 44.87 0.21
N ASP A 128 -37.40 44.45 0.56
CA ASP A 128 -36.25 44.02 -0.26
C ASP A 128 -35.67 42.68 0.24
N GLY A 129 -35.01 41.95 -0.66
CA GLY A 129 -34.34 40.69 -0.33
C GLY A 129 -32.99 40.95 0.32
N GLU A 130 -32.97 41.14 1.64
CA GLU A 130 -31.75 41.40 2.40
C GLU A 130 -30.85 40.14 2.42
N THR A 131 -29.66 40.26 1.84
CA THR A 131 -28.63 39.22 1.76
C THR A 131 -27.42 39.61 2.60
N HIS A 132 -26.95 38.70 3.45
CA HIS A 132 -25.79 38.86 4.32
C HIS A 132 -24.66 37.92 3.90
N ASP A 133 -23.47 38.48 3.70
CA ASP A 133 -22.24 37.73 3.43
C ASP A 133 -21.68 37.15 4.76
N VAL A 134 -21.55 35.83 4.85
CA VAL A 134 -20.88 35.15 5.96
C VAL A 134 -19.38 35.12 5.69
N THR A 135 -18.58 35.76 6.54
CA THR A 135 -17.12 35.81 6.41
C THR A 135 -16.41 34.91 7.42
N LEU A 136 -15.19 34.46 7.10
CA LEU A 136 -14.33 33.74 8.05
C LEU A 136 -13.89 34.69 9.17
N PRO A 137 -14.27 34.47 10.45
CA PRO A 137 -13.85 35.31 11.57
C PRO A 137 -12.37 35.09 11.91
N ALA A 138 -11.79 35.99 12.70
CA ALA A 138 -10.42 35.86 13.18
C ALA A 138 -10.33 34.79 14.29
N LEU A 139 -9.91 33.57 13.93
CA LEU A 139 -9.79 32.41 14.83
C LEU A 139 -8.54 32.48 15.76
N GLY A 140 -8.23 33.67 16.28
CA GLY A 140 -7.11 33.94 17.19
C GLY A 140 -5.96 34.75 16.57
N GLU A 141 -5.13 35.36 17.41
CA GLU A 141 -4.10 36.35 17.03
C GLU A 141 -2.98 35.84 16.10
N SER A 142 -2.94 34.54 15.81
CA SER A 142 -1.90 33.90 14.99
C SER A 142 -2.43 33.11 13.78
N VAL A 143 -3.74 33.11 13.53
CA VAL A 143 -4.38 32.37 12.42
C VAL A 143 -4.69 33.36 11.29
N THR A 144 -4.12 33.12 10.11
CA THR A 144 -4.31 33.97 8.90
C THR A 144 -5.25 33.37 7.86
N GLU A 145 -5.39 32.04 7.86
CA GLU A 145 -6.21 31.26 6.93
C GLU A 145 -6.81 30.04 7.65
N GLY A 146 -7.90 29.51 7.11
CA GLY A 146 -8.55 28.28 7.56
C GLY A 146 -9.11 27.47 6.39
N THR A 147 -9.15 26.15 6.50
CA THR A 147 -9.65 25.26 5.45
C THR A 147 -11.01 24.69 5.83
N VAL A 148 -12.01 24.83 4.96
CA VAL A 148 -13.35 24.27 5.18
C VAL A 148 -13.26 22.74 5.11
N THR A 149 -13.49 22.07 6.24
CA THR A 149 -13.52 20.60 6.28
C THR A 149 -14.86 20.06 5.82
N ARG A 150 -15.95 20.70 6.23
CA ARG A 150 -17.32 20.24 6.00
C ARG A 150 -18.32 21.38 6.00
N TRP A 151 -19.31 21.35 5.12
CA TRP A 151 -20.51 22.16 5.23
C TRP A 151 -21.59 21.41 6.03
N LEU A 152 -22.11 22.05 7.08
CA LEU A 152 -23.19 21.50 7.91
C LEU A 152 -24.59 21.84 7.35
N LYS A 153 -24.64 22.72 6.34
CA LYS A 153 -25.85 23.23 5.67
C LYS A 153 -25.62 23.33 4.17
N ALA A 154 -26.58 22.88 3.38
CA ALA A 154 -26.56 22.94 1.91
C ALA A 154 -27.24 24.20 1.37
N VAL A 155 -26.94 24.56 0.11
CA VAL A 155 -27.64 25.66 -0.58
C VAL A 155 -29.13 25.31 -0.71
N GLY A 156 -29.98 26.17 -0.15
CA GLY A 156 -31.42 25.96 0.00
C GLY A 156 -31.87 25.65 1.43
N ASP A 157 -30.96 25.32 2.36
CA ASP A 157 -31.30 25.04 3.75
C ASP A 157 -31.56 26.32 4.56
N THR A 158 -32.50 26.23 5.50
CA THR A 158 -32.78 27.28 6.47
C THR A 158 -31.87 27.17 7.69
N VAL A 159 -31.42 28.32 8.19
CA VAL A 159 -30.49 28.45 9.31
C VAL A 159 -30.98 29.52 10.29
N ALA A 160 -30.76 29.31 11.58
CA ALA A 160 -31.03 30.27 12.65
C ALA A 160 -29.80 31.13 12.96
N VAL A 161 -29.98 32.20 13.76
CA VAL A 161 -28.85 32.95 14.35
C VAL A 161 -28.10 32.02 15.31
N ASP A 162 -26.78 32.12 15.32
CA ASP A 162 -25.84 31.32 16.13
C ASP A 162 -25.85 29.80 15.84
N GLU A 163 -26.52 29.34 14.77
CA GLU A 163 -26.53 27.93 14.35
C GLU A 163 -25.27 27.58 13.51
N PRO A 164 -24.58 26.45 13.76
CA PRO A 164 -23.40 26.04 12.98
C PRO A 164 -23.68 25.91 11.47
N LEU A 165 -22.83 26.52 10.65
CA LEU A 165 -22.92 26.51 9.18
C LEU A 165 -21.89 25.58 8.52
N LEU A 166 -20.66 25.62 9.01
CA LEU A 166 -19.53 24.86 8.50
C LEU A 166 -18.46 24.64 9.59
N GLU A 167 -17.63 23.65 9.38
CA GLU A 167 -16.41 23.39 10.14
C GLU A 167 -15.19 23.97 9.40
N VAL A 168 -14.27 24.59 10.13
CA VAL A 168 -13.00 25.12 9.59
C VAL A 168 -11.82 24.60 10.39
N SER A 169 -10.93 23.88 9.71
CA SER A 169 -9.65 23.41 10.25
C SER A 169 -8.58 24.50 10.14
N THR A 170 -7.89 24.76 11.24
CA THR A 170 -6.74 25.67 11.33
C THR A 170 -5.45 24.88 11.59
N ASP A 171 -4.31 25.56 11.73
CA ASP A 171 -3.04 24.90 12.06
C ASP A 171 -2.97 24.30 13.49
N LYS A 172 -3.99 24.56 14.33
CA LYS A 172 -3.99 24.19 15.76
C LYS A 172 -5.29 23.56 16.28
N VAL A 173 -6.45 24.00 15.80
CA VAL A 173 -7.77 23.55 16.28
C VAL A 173 -8.82 23.61 15.15
N ASP A 174 -9.69 22.62 15.06
CA ASP A 174 -10.88 22.66 14.19
C ASP A 174 -12.00 23.45 14.91
N THR A 175 -12.64 24.39 14.21
CA THR A 175 -13.63 25.31 14.81
C THR A 175 -14.87 25.45 13.93
N GLU A 176 -16.05 25.33 14.53
CA GLU A 176 -17.33 25.60 13.87
C GLU A 176 -17.53 27.11 13.66
N ILE A 177 -18.04 27.49 12.49
CA ILE A 177 -18.45 28.86 12.17
C ILE A 177 -19.98 28.95 12.27
N PRO A 178 -20.52 29.66 13.29
CA PRO A 178 -21.97 29.84 13.43
C PRO A 178 -22.51 30.93 12.51
N SER A 179 -23.81 30.88 12.23
CA SER A 179 -24.48 31.86 11.37
C SER A 179 -24.70 33.21 12.06
N PRO A 180 -24.26 34.34 11.45
CA PRO A 180 -24.49 35.67 12.02
C PRO A 180 -25.95 36.14 11.90
N VAL A 181 -26.77 35.49 11.06
CA VAL A 181 -28.18 35.84 10.81
C VAL A 181 -29.05 34.60 10.59
N ALA A 182 -30.36 34.72 10.80
CA ALA A 182 -31.31 33.71 10.37
C ALA A 182 -31.75 33.95 8.91
N GLY A 183 -31.86 32.89 8.12
CA GLY A 183 -32.26 32.97 6.71
C GLY A 183 -32.11 31.64 5.98
N THR A 184 -32.01 31.69 4.66
CA THR A 184 -31.72 30.52 3.80
C THR A 184 -30.33 30.68 3.18
N LEU A 185 -29.53 29.61 3.13
CA LEU A 185 -28.23 29.61 2.48
C LEU A 185 -28.40 29.66 0.95
N GLN A 186 -27.96 30.74 0.31
CA GLN A 186 -28.22 31.03 -1.12
C GLN A 186 -27.05 30.70 -2.05
N GLU A 187 -25.82 30.89 -1.60
CA GLU A 187 -24.61 30.65 -2.39
C GLU A 187 -23.48 30.21 -1.44
N ILE A 188 -22.80 29.11 -1.76
CA ILE A 188 -21.52 28.73 -1.15
C ILE A 188 -20.40 29.22 -2.08
N ARG A 189 -19.46 30.00 -1.54
CA ARG A 189 -18.31 30.57 -2.29
C ARG A 189 -16.99 29.87 -2.03
N VAL A 190 -16.88 29.13 -0.93
CA VAL A 190 -15.71 28.31 -0.55
C VAL A 190 -16.17 26.88 -0.29
N ASN A 191 -15.65 25.93 -1.05
CA ASN A 191 -16.09 24.53 -1.06
C ASN A 191 -15.42 23.72 0.07
N GLU A 192 -15.87 22.48 0.30
CA GLU A 192 -15.14 21.52 1.12
C GLU A 192 -13.75 21.21 0.51
N ASP A 193 -12.75 20.95 1.36
CA ASP A 193 -11.30 20.92 1.05
C ASP A 193 -10.68 22.30 0.64
N GLU A 194 -11.43 23.40 0.59
CA GLU A 194 -10.94 24.71 0.10
C GLU A 194 -10.50 25.65 1.25
N THR A 195 -9.41 26.39 1.03
CA THR A 195 -8.78 27.27 2.03
C THR A 195 -9.15 28.74 1.81
N ALA A 196 -9.52 29.44 2.87
CA ALA A 196 -9.93 30.84 2.87
C ALA A 196 -9.09 31.69 3.84
N GLU A 197 -8.76 32.91 3.44
CA GLU A 197 -8.12 33.91 4.31
C GLU A 197 -9.13 34.50 5.32
N VAL A 198 -8.66 34.94 6.50
CA VAL A 198 -9.51 35.61 7.49
C VAL A 198 -10.15 36.86 6.90
N GLY A 199 -11.48 36.95 6.98
CA GLY A 199 -12.31 37.99 6.37
C GLY A 199 -12.83 37.68 4.96
N ALA A 200 -12.42 36.58 4.33
CA ALA A 200 -13.01 36.15 3.06
C ALA A 200 -14.47 35.69 3.22
N VAL A 201 -15.31 35.91 2.20
CA VAL A 201 -16.72 35.50 2.19
C VAL A 201 -16.84 34.01 1.87
N LEU A 202 -17.37 33.24 2.81
CA LEU A 202 -17.56 31.79 2.72
C LEU A 202 -18.88 31.43 2.01
N ALA A 203 -19.95 32.16 2.33
CA ALA A 203 -21.29 31.97 1.75
C ALA A 203 -22.17 33.23 1.88
N VAL A 204 -23.34 33.20 1.23
CA VAL A 204 -24.38 34.23 1.30
C VAL A 204 -25.67 33.64 1.87
N ILE A 205 -26.27 34.32 2.84
CA ILE A 205 -27.57 33.96 3.44
C ILE A 205 -28.58 35.07 3.11
N GLY A 206 -29.83 34.70 2.77
CA GLY A 206 -30.87 35.68 2.46
C GLY A 206 -32.27 35.24 2.88
N SER A 207 -33.18 36.22 2.98
CA SER A 207 -34.57 36.03 3.44
C SER A 207 -35.55 35.51 2.37
N GLY A 208 -35.05 35.12 1.19
CA GLY A 208 -35.83 34.57 0.09
C GLY A 208 -35.34 33.18 -0.32
N ALA A 209 -36.26 32.34 -0.80
CA ALA A 209 -35.95 30.99 -1.30
C ALA A 209 -34.93 31.06 -2.45
N ALA A 210 -33.95 30.15 -2.44
CA ALA A 210 -32.88 30.11 -3.42
C ALA A 210 -33.42 29.90 -4.85
N ASP A 211 -32.96 30.73 -5.80
CA ASP A 211 -33.32 30.62 -7.21
C ASP A 211 -32.54 29.46 -7.86
N PRO A 212 -33.19 28.39 -8.38
CA PRO A 212 -32.49 27.20 -8.91
C PRO A 212 -31.74 27.41 -10.24
N GLY A 213 -31.45 28.66 -10.62
CA GLY A 213 -31.04 29.07 -11.98
C GLY A 213 -29.71 29.83 -12.11
N ALA A 214 -28.85 29.86 -11.08
CA ALA A 214 -27.69 30.77 -11.03
C ALA A 214 -26.29 30.17 -11.31
N SER A 215 -26.16 28.89 -11.70
CA SER A 215 -24.84 28.29 -12.03
C SER A 215 -24.30 28.71 -13.41
N ALA A 216 -23.79 29.94 -13.50
CA ALA A 216 -23.10 30.47 -14.68
C ALA A 216 -21.87 31.32 -14.25
N PRO A 217 -20.62 30.93 -14.60
CA PRO A 217 -19.43 31.63 -14.11
C PRO A 217 -19.33 33.08 -14.61
N ALA A 218 -19.35 34.03 -13.68
CA ALA A 218 -19.00 35.43 -13.94
C ALA A 218 -17.48 35.57 -14.10
N ALA A 219 -17.02 35.90 -15.31
CA ALA A 219 -15.59 36.06 -15.59
C ALA A 219 -15.03 37.35 -14.96
N ALA A 220 -14.22 37.22 -13.91
CA ALA A 220 -13.41 38.32 -13.37
C ALA A 220 -12.37 38.81 -14.40
N PRO A 221 -12.02 40.11 -14.42
CA PRO A 221 -11.22 40.70 -15.49
C PRO A 221 -9.74 40.33 -15.41
N ALA A 222 -9.11 40.14 -16.58
CA ALA A 222 -7.67 39.92 -16.67
C ALA A 222 -6.87 41.17 -16.25
N PRO A 223 -5.78 41.03 -15.48
CA PRO A 223 -4.88 42.15 -15.15
C PRO A 223 -4.29 42.81 -16.41
N ALA A 224 -4.16 44.14 -16.38
CA ALA A 224 -3.57 44.91 -17.47
C ALA A 224 -2.06 44.65 -17.60
N ALA A 225 -1.56 44.68 -18.84
CA ALA A 225 -0.13 44.52 -19.11
C ALA A 225 0.62 45.86 -19.02
N GLU A 226 1.76 45.85 -18.33
CA GLU A 226 2.75 46.94 -18.29
C GLU A 226 4.17 46.39 -18.58
N PRO A 227 5.18 47.23 -18.91
CA PRO A 227 5.91 47.00 -20.16
C PRO A 227 7.16 46.11 -20.08
N ALA A 228 7.54 45.58 -21.24
CA ALA A 228 8.74 44.77 -21.41
C ALA A 228 10.05 45.57 -21.23
N ALA A 229 10.95 45.04 -20.40
CA ALA A 229 12.37 45.41 -20.36
C ALA A 229 13.19 44.57 -21.37
N PRO A 230 14.34 45.06 -21.88
CA PRO A 230 14.97 44.52 -23.08
C PRO A 230 15.76 43.22 -22.87
N ALA A 231 15.79 42.39 -23.92
CA ALA A 231 16.52 41.13 -23.95
C ALA A 231 18.06 41.30 -24.00
N PRO A 232 18.84 40.50 -23.26
CA PRO A 232 20.29 40.40 -23.45
C PRO A 232 20.69 39.88 -24.84
N ALA A 233 21.87 40.27 -25.31
CA ALA A 233 22.35 39.94 -26.66
C ALA A 233 22.73 38.46 -26.84
N ALA A 234 22.59 37.96 -28.07
CA ALA A 234 22.86 36.57 -28.42
C ALA A 234 24.37 36.22 -28.37
N ALA A 235 24.69 35.10 -27.71
CA ALA A 235 25.94 34.36 -27.93
C ALA A 235 25.77 33.32 -29.05
N PRO A 236 26.84 32.96 -29.80
CA PRO A 236 26.71 32.15 -31.01
C PRO A 236 26.40 30.66 -30.72
N ALA A 237 25.65 30.03 -31.63
CA ALA A 237 25.27 28.62 -31.52
C ALA A 237 26.49 27.67 -31.68
N PRO A 238 26.54 26.56 -30.92
CA PRO A 238 27.56 25.53 -31.12
C PRO A 238 27.38 24.81 -32.46
N VAL A 239 28.48 24.58 -33.17
CA VAL A 239 28.49 23.85 -34.44
C VAL A 239 28.16 22.38 -34.24
N ALA A 240 27.20 21.85 -35.01
CA ALA A 240 26.84 20.44 -34.98
C ALA A 240 27.98 19.57 -35.55
N PRO A 241 28.41 18.50 -34.85
CA PRO A 241 29.40 17.57 -35.39
C PRO A 241 28.80 16.80 -36.57
N LYS A 242 29.51 16.84 -37.69
CA LYS A 242 29.20 16.15 -38.95
C LYS A 242 29.13 14.63 -38.73
N ALA A 243 27.97 14.03 -39.01
CA ALA A 243 27.83 12.57 -39.00
C ALA A 243 28.76 11.93 -40.04
N GLU A 244 29.62 11.01 -39.60
CA GLU A 244 30.56 10.28 -40.46
C GLU A 244 29.95 8.96 -40.92
N ALA A 245 30.24 8.57 -42.17
CA ALA A 245 29.51 7.49 -42.84
C ALA A 245 30.06 6.10 -42.47
N ALA A 246 29.18 5.21 -42.03
CA ALA A 246 29.51 3.80 -41.85
C ALA A 246 29.78 3.12 -43.23
N PRO A 247 30.87 2.35 -43.39
CA PRO A 247 31.18 1.68 -44.65
C PRO A 247 30.27 0.47 -44.90
N ALA A 248 29.94 0.23 -46.18
CA ALA A 248 29.05 -0.85 -46.60
C ALA A 248 29.74 -2.23 -46.59
N ALA A 249 29.00 -3.27 -46.18
CA ALA A 249 29.39 -4.67 -46.35
C ALA A 249 28.82 -5.24 -47.68
N PRO A 250 29.64 -5.87 -48.54
CA PRO A 250 29.15 -6.51 -49.76
C PRO A 250 28.52 -7.89 -49.49
N ALA A 251 27.57 -8.30 -50.31
CA ALA A 251 26.76 -9.50 -50.11
C ALA A 251 27.10 -10.66 -51.07
N ALA A 252 26.95 -11.90 -50.59
CA ALA A 252 26.74 -13.11 -51.39
C ALA A 252 26.20 -14.26 -50.50
N ALA A 253 25.53 -15.31 -50.98
CA ALA A 253 24.55 -15.44 -52.08
C ALA A 253 24.01 -16.90 -52.08
N ALA A 254 22.70 -17.11 -51.92
CA ALA A 254 22.03 -18.39 -52.24
C ALA A 254 20.51 -18.17 -52.41
N ALA A 255 19.88 -18.94 -53.31
CA ALA A 255 18.45 -18.84 -53.66
C ALA A 255 17.64 -20.05 -53.15
N PRO A 256 16.31 -19.93 -52.95
CA PRO A 256 15.48 -20.96 -52.33
C PRO A 256 14.93 -22.01 -53.32
N ALA A 257 14.42 -23.11 -52.78
CA ALA A 257 13.55 -24.09 -53.46
C ALA A 257 12.28 -24.38 -52.61
N PRO A 258 11.13 -24.70 -53.21
CA PRO A 258 9.82 -24.56 -52.55
C PRO A 258 9.32 -25.80 -51.79
N VAL A 259 8.38 -25.55 -50.88
CA VAL A 259 7.56 -26.58 -50.20
C VAL A 259 6.33 -26.92 -51.07
N SER A 260 5.91 -28.19 -51.06
CA SER A 260 4.65 -28.66 -51.68
C SER A 260 3.75 -29.37 -50.67
N ALA A 261 2.44 -29.43 -50.96
CA ALA A 261 1.37 -29.74 -50.01
C ALA A 261 0.93 -31.24 -50.00
N PRO A 262 0.20 -31.72 -48.96
CA PRO A 262 0.02 -33.15 -48.68
C PRO A 262 -1.35 -33.75 -49.08
N ALA A 263 -1.44 -35.08 -49.13
CA ALA A 263 -2.66 -35.90 -49.08
C ALA A 263 -2.31 -37.39 -48.80
N PRO A 264 -3.27 -38.26 -48.44
CA PRO A 264 -4.29 -38.14 -47.39
C PRO A 264 -4.23 -39.32 -46.38
N ALA A 265 -5.20 -39.42 -45.46
CA ALA A 265 -5.24 -40.45 -44.41
C ALA A 265 -5.81 -41.82 -44.85
N ALA A 266 -5.66 -42.84 -44.00
CA ALA A 266 -6.31 -44.15 -44.10
C ALA A 266 -6.72 -44.68 -42.71
N GLU A 267 -7.86 -45.38 -42.63
CA GLU A 267 -8.47 -45.90 -41.40
C GLU A 267 -8.06 -47.36 -41.07
N PRO A 268 -8.22 -47.82 -39.82
CA PRO A 268 -7.81 -49.16 -39.39
C PRO A 268 -8.79 -50.27 -39.80
N ALA A 269 -8.27 -51.49 -39.99
CA ALA A 269 -9.05 -52.71 -40.22
C ALA A 269 -9.02 -53.65 -39.00
N ALA A 270 -10.07 -54.46 -38.85
CA ALA A 270 -10.32 -55.30 -37.66
C ALA A 270 -9.44 -56.57 -37.56
N GLY A 271 -9.40 -57.15 -36.36
CA GLY A 271 -8.54 -58.30 -36.02
C GLY A 271 -9.07 -59.68 -36.48
N GLY A 272 -8.21 -60.69 -36.32
CA GLY A 272 -8.48 -62.10 -36.60
C GLY A 272 -7.54 -63.01 -35.78
N GLU A 273 -7.86 -64.31 -35.71
CA GLU A 273 -7.28 -65.24 -34.72
C GLU A 273 -5.80 -65.61 -34.95
N SER A 274 -5.12 -66.03 -33.87
CA SER A 274 -3.66 -66.19 -33.82
C SER A 274 -3.14 -67.44 -34.55
N GLY A 275 -2.65 -67.22 -35.78
CA GLY A 275 -2.11 -68.27 -36.65
C GLY A 275 -0.87 -69.00 -36.11
N TYR A 276 -0.90 -70.33 -36.19
CA TYR A 276 0.10 -71.31 -35.73
C TYR A 276 1.57 -70.82 -35.72
N VAL A 277 2.13 -70.69 -34.51
CA VAL A 277 3.50 -70.18 -34.24
C VAL A 277 4.53 -71.31 -34.17
N THR A 278 5.59 -71.23 -34.96
CA THR A 278 6.68 -72.22 -34.91
C THR A 278 7.56 -72.09 -33.65
N PRO A 279 8.17 -73.19 -33.13
CA PRO A 279 8.95 -73.15 -31.89
C PRO A 279 10.13 -72.15 -31.90
N LEU A 280 10.75 -71.92 -33.06
CA LEU A 280 11.82 -70.94 -33.21
C LEU A 280 11.34 -69.50 -32.99
N VAL A 281 10.16 -69.16 -33.52
CA VAL A 281 9.54 -67.83 -33.36
C VAL A 281 9.11 -67.61 -31.91
N ARG A 282 8.53 -68.63 -31.26
CA ARG A 282 8.19 -68.57 -29.82
C ARG A 282 9.44 -68.39 -28.94
N LYS A 283 10.54 -69.09 -29.24
CA LYS A 283 11.81 -68.93 -28.52
C LYS A 283 12.37 -67.51 -28.69
N LEU A 284 12.33 -66.97 -29.91
CA LEU A 284 12.81 -65.61 -30.20
C LEU A 284 11.98 -64.54 -29.46
N ALA A 285 10.66 -64.69 -29.47
CA ALA A 285 9.74 -63.76 -28.81
C ALA A 285 9.96 -63.71 -27.29
N ASN A 286 10.11 -64.88 -26.65
CA ASN A 286 10.49 -64.96 -25.25
C ASN A 286 11.86 -64.34 -24.95
N GLN A 287 12.84 -64.45 -25.86
CA GLN A 287 14.17 -63.84 -25.69
C GLN A 287 14.16 -62.31 -25.77
N HIS A 288 13.24 -61.70 -26.54
CA HIS A 288 13.08 -60.25 -26.65
C HIS A 288 11.94 -59.67 -25.80
N GLY A 289 11.24 -60.50 -25.01
CA GLY A 289 10.11 -60.08 -24.19
C GLY A 289 8.94 -59.52 -25.01
N VAL A 290 8.71 -60.05 -26.21
CA VAL A 290 7.60 -59.69 -27.10
C VAL A 290 6.49 -60.73 -26.93
N ASP A 291 5.26 -60.28 -26.67
CA ASP A 291 4.11 -61.18 -26.69
C ASP A 291 3.78 -61.55 -28.14
N VAL A 292 3.52 -62.83 -28.40
CA VAL A 292 3.21 -63.34 -29.74
C VAL A 292 1.73 -63.14 -30.07
N ALA A 293 0.85 -62.99 -29.08
CA ALA A 293 -0.58 -62.73 -29.31
C ALA A 293 -0.87 -61.32 -29.82
N SER A 294 0.04 -60.35 -29.62
CA SER A 294 -0.08 -58.98 -30.11
C SER A 294 0.53 -58.74 -31.50
N LEU A 295 1.09 -59.77 -32.14
CA LEU A 295 1.75 -59.66 -33.45
C LEU A 295 0.84 -60.08 -34.61
N SER A 296 0.66 -59.19 -35.58
CA SER A 296 0.12 -59.57 -36.89
C SER A 296 1.22 -60.21 -37.75
N GLY A 297 1.01 -61.46 -38.18
CA GLY A 297 2.03 -62.25 -38.87
C GLY A 297 2.11 -62.00 -40.38
N THR A 298 3.28 -61.59 -40.88
CA THR A 298 3.49 -61.26 -42.31
C THR A 298 3.66 -62.49 -43.21
N GLY A 299 3.66 -63.70 -42.65
CA GLY A 299 3.79 -64.95 -43.39
C GLY A 299 2.51 -65.42 -44.06
N VAL A 300 2.64 -66.08 -45.21
CA VAL A 300 1.55 -66.68 -46.00
C VAL A 300 0.59 -67.46 -45.08
N GLY A 301 -0.66 -66.99 -44.98
CA GLY A 301 -1.66 -67.50 -44.04
C GLY A 301 -1.62 -66.89 -42.63
N GLY A 302 -1.26 -65.61 -42.50
CA GLY A 302 -1.24 -64.88 -41.22
C GLY A 302 -0.17 -65.35 -40.21
N ARG A 303 0.84 -66.09 -40.67
CA ARG A 303 1.82 -66.75 -39.79
C ARG A 303 2.95 -65.81 -39.37
N ILE A 304 3.14 -65.68 -38.07
CA ILE A 304 4.19 -64.84 -37.47
C ILE A 304 5.58 -65.41 -37.80
N ARG A 305 6.45 -64.56 -38.35
CA ARG A 305 7.82 -64.87 -38.80
C ARG A 305 8.87 -64.34 -37.82
N LYS A 306 10.14 -64.72 -38.06
CA LYS A 306 11.29 -64.21 -37.29
C LYS A 306 11.40 -62.68 -37.40
N GLN A 307 11.14 -62.14 -38.59
CA GLN A 307 11.16 -60.72 -38.90
C GLN A 307 10.16 -59.94 -38.06
N ASP A 308 8.92 -60.42 -37.97
CA ASP A 308 7.82 -59.76 -37.25
C ASP A 308 8.16 -59.59 -35.76
N VAL A 309 8.75 -60.62 -35.13
CA VAL A 309 9.22 -60.57 -33.74
C VAL A 309 10.40 -59.61 -33.55
N LEU A 310 11.34 -59.56 -34.51
CA LEU A 310 12.48 -58.63 -34.43
C LEU A 310 12.04 -57.18 -34.61
N ALA A 311 11.16 -56.89 -35.57
CA ALA A 311 10.62 -55.56 -35.78
C ALA A 311 9.83 -55.07 -34.55
N ALA A 312 9.06 -55.95 -33.90
CA ALA A 312 8.38 -55.63 -32.65
C ALA A 312 9.35 -55.45 -31.46
N ALA A 313 10.46 -56.19 -31.42
CA ALA A 313 11.52 -55.99 -30.42
C ALA A 313 12.23 -54.65 -30.61
N GLU A 314 12.53 -54.26 -31.86
CA GLU A 314 13.12 -52.97 -32.20
C GLU A 314 12.15 -51.81 -31.92
N ALA A 315 10.86 -51.96 -32.26
CA ALA A 315 9.82 -50.99 -31.92
C ALA A 315 9.61 -50.83 -30.40
N LYS A 316 9.84 -51.89 -29.61
CA LYS A 316 9.82 -51.85 -28.14
C LYS A 316 11.10 -51.27 -27.53
N ALA A 317 12.22 -51.34 -28.24
CA ALA A 317 13.50 -50.75 -27.85
C ALA A 317 13.65 -49.28 -28.26
N ALA A 318 12.87 -48.82 -29.24
CA ALA A 318 12.75 -47.41 -29.60
C ALA A 318 12.08 -46.62 -28.45
N PRO A 319 12.64 -45.47 -28.02
CA PRO A 319 11.91 -44.54 -27.17
C PRO A 319 10.59 -44.12 -27.82
N PRO A 320 9.50 -43.92 -27.05
CA PRO A 320 8.22 -43.51 -27.61
C PRO A 320 8.39 -42.20 -28.37
N ALA A 321 8.12 -42.21 -29.67
CA ALA A 321 8.19 -41.03 -30.51
C ALA A 321 7.23 -39.97 -29.94
N ALA A 322 7.78 -38.83 -29.52
CA ALA A 322 7.00 -37.77 -28.91
C ALA A 322 5.89 -37.32 -29.87
N ALA A 323 4.63 -37.43 -29.42
CA ALA A 323 3.50 -36.88 -30.17
C ALA A 323 3.76 -35.39 -30.43
N PRO A 324 3.45 -34.87 -31.63
CA PRO A 324 3.71 -33.48 -31.96
C PRO A 324 3.00 -32.58 -30.95
N ALA A 325 3.78 -31.85 -30.16
CA ALA A 325 3.24 -30.96 -29.14
C ALA A 325 2.29 -29.97 -29.82
N LYS A 326 1.06 -29.83 -29.31
CA LYS A 326 0.20 -28.71 -29.69
C LYS A 326 1.01 -27.42 -29.48
N PRO A 327 0.99 -26.46 -30.42
CA PRO A 327 1.65 -25.17 -30.20
C PRO A 327 1.17 -24.60 -28.86
N SER A 328 2.07 -24.47 -27.90
CA SER A 328 1.76 -23.71 -26.69
C SER A 328 1.39 -22.32 -27.15
N ALA A 329 0.24 -21.81 -26.72
CA ALA A 329 -0.07 -20.40 -26.90
C ALA A 329 1.11 -19.60 -26.33
N ALA A 330 1.58 -18.60 -27.08
CA ALA A 330 2.56 -17.67 -26.55
C ALA A 330 1.97 -17.02 -25.29
N PRO A 331 2.76 -16.83 -24.22
CA PRO A 331 2.26 -16.14 -23.03
C PRO A 331 1.64 -14.81 -23.44
N ALA A 332 0.40 -14.56 -23.01
CA ALA A 332 -0.22 -13.26 -23.22
C ALA A 332 0.68 -12.20 -22.58
N GLY A 333 1.00 -11.15 -23.34
CA GLY A 333 1.78 -10.03 -22.81
C GLY A 333 1.08 -9.42 -21.60
N PRO A 334 1.82 -8.87 -20.62
CA PRO A 334 1.21 -8.27 -19.43
C PRO A 334 0.19 -7.22 -19.83
N ALA A 335 -1.02 -7.35 -19.27
CA ALA A 335 -2.13 -6.46 -19.59
C ALA A 335 -1.79 -5.00 -19.23
N ALA A 336 -2.26 -4.05 -20.03
CA ALA A 336 -2.11 -2.63 -19.72
C ALA A 336 -2.97 -2.28 -18.48
N SER A 337 -2.39 -1.52 -17.55
CA SER A 337 -3.13 -1.02 -16.37
C SER A 337 -4.34 -0.18 -16.80
N SER A 338 -5.47 -0.41 -16.11
CA SER A 338 -6.74 0.31 -16.27
C SER A 338 -6.64 1.81 -16.01
N LEU A 339 -5.61 2.27 -15.28
CA LEU A 339 -5.36 3.69 -15.01
C LEU A 339 -4.94 4.48 -16.26
N ARG A 340 -4.53 3.80 -17.35
CA ARG A 340 -4.02 4.44 -18.57
C ARG A 340 -5.10 5.30 -19.25
N GLY A 341 -4.93 6.61 -19.17
CA GLY A 341 -5.85 7.60 -19.77
C GLY A 341 -6.98 8.05 -18.84
N THR A 342 -6.92 7.70 -17.56
CA THR A 342 -7.86 8.17 -16.52
C THR A 342 -7.29 9.35 -15.74
N THR A 343 -8.17 10.15 -15.12
CA THR A 343 -7.84 11.21 -14.14
C THR A 343 -8.59 10.93 -12.84
N GLN A 344 -7.95 11.15 -11.70
CA GLN A 344 -8.51 10.88 -10.36
C GLN A 344 -8.07 11.98 -9.37
N LYS A 345 -8.90 12.32 -8.37
CA LYS A 345 -8.51 13.21 -7.25
C LYS A 345 -7.40 12.52 -6.45
N ALA A 346 -6.30 13.21 -6.17
CA ALA A 346 -5.19 12.61 -5.44
C ALA A 346 -5.58 12.35 -3.96
N PRO A 347 -5.42 11.13 -3.42
CA PRO A 347 -5.77 10.85 -2.02
C PRO A 347 -4.99 11.74 -1.04
N ARG A 348 -5.60 12.11 0.10
CA ARG A 348 -5.03 13.06 1.07
C ARG A 348 -3.60 12.70 1.50
N ILE A 349 -3.33 11.42 1.78
CA ILE A 349 -1.98 10.91 2.09
C ILE A 349 -0.95 11.23 0.99
N ARG A 350 -1.33 11.15 -0.29
CA ARG A 350 -0.46 11.47 -1.42
C ARG A 350 -0.19 12.97 -1.53
N GLN A 351 -1.19 13.81 -1.21
CA GLN A 351 -1.03 15.26 -1.13
C GLN A 351 -0.06 15.67 -0.02
N VAL A 352 -0.21 15.08 1.18
CA VAL A 352 0.67 15.33 2.34
C VAL A 352 2.12 14.91 2.05
N ILE A 353 2.33 13.73 1.46
CA ILE A 353 3.66 13.28 1.01
C ILE A 353 4.25 14.26 -0.02
N ALA A 354 3.45 14.69 -1.01
CA ALA A 354 3.92 15.63 -2.04
C ALA A 354 4.25 17.04 -1.50
N ARG A 355 3.65 17.43 -0.36
CA ARG A 355 4.00 18.65 0.38
C ARG A 355 5.34 18.47 1.10
N ARG A 356 5.44 17.47 2.00
CA ARG A 356 6.65 17.22 2.81
C ARG A 356 7.91 16.90 2.00
N MET A 357 7.77 16.22 0.86
CA MET A 357 8.90 15.93 -0.02
C MET A 357 9.42 17.17 -0.77
N ARG A 358 8.57 18.18 -0.98
CA ARG A 358 8.96 19.47 -1.56
C ARG A 358 9.59 20.37 -0.50
N GLU A 359 8.91 20.51 0.63
CA GLU A 359 9.39 21.17 1.85
C GLU A 359 10.80 20.70 2.23
N SER A 360 11.07 19.40 2.20
CA SER A 360 12.41 18.86 2.45
C SER A 360 13.48 19.26 1.42
N LEU A 361 13.11 19.47 0.16
CA LEU A 361 14.00 19.95 -0.91
C LEU A 361 14.17 21.48 -0.91
N GLU A 362 13.21 22.21 -0.34
CA GLU A 362 13.25 23.66 -0.16
C GLU A 362 14.05 24.04 1.11
N ILE A 363 13.93 23.24 2.18
CA ILE A 363 14.64 23.42 3.45
C ILE A 363 16.09 22.91 3.39
N SER A 364 16.32 21.67 2.97
CA SER A 364 17.65 21.07 3.03
C SER A 364 18.45 21.25 1.75
N THR A 365 19.72 21.64 1.91
CA THR A 365 20.70 21.71 0.82
C THR A 365 21.23 20.31 0.49
N GLN A 366 20.37 19.47 -0.09
CA GLN A 366 20.62 18.03 -0.20
C GLN A 366 21.76 17.73 -1.21
N LEU A 367 22.81 17.06 -0.72
CA LEU A 367 23.86 16.47 -1.56
C LEU A 367 23.95 14.97 -1.29
N THR A 368 24.07 14.17 -2.35
CA THR A 368 24.24 12.71 -2.23
C THR A 368 25.69 12.32 -2.53
N GLN A 369 26.29 11.52 -1.65
CA GLN A 369 27.57 10.85 -1.86
C GLN A 369 27.35 9.33 -1.90
N VAL A 370 28.04 8.65 -2.82
CA VAL A 370 27.88 7.21 -3.04
C VAL A 370 29.21 6.49 -2.81
N HIS A 371 29.19 5.32 -2.14
CA HIS A 371 30.34 4.44 -1.94
C HIS A 371 30.01 2.98 -2.31
N GLU A 372 30.98 2.25 -2.86
CA GLU A 372 30.90 0.80 -3.11
C GLU A 372 31.37 0.00 -1.88
N VAL A 373 30.63 -1.08 -1.56
CA VAL A 373 30.86 -1.93 -0.37
C VAL A 373 30.82 -3.42 -0.76
N ASP A 374 31.86 -4.18 -0.39
CA ASP A 374 31.95 -5.64 -0.54
C ASP A 374 31.21 -6.37 0.60
N MET A 375 29.94 -6.67 0.37
CA MET A 375 29.09 -7.44 1.28
C MET A 375 29.41 -8.96 1.26
N THR A 376 30.51 -9.43 0.66
CA THR A 376 30.83 -10.87 0.54
C THR A 376 30.95 -11.58 1.88
N LYS A 377 31.56 -10.96 2.89
CA LYS A 377 31.66 -11.57 4.23
C LYS A 377 30.28 -11.68 4.88
N VAL A 378 29.54 -10.58 4.95
CA VAL A 378 28.16 -10.55 5.47
C VAL A 378 27.26 -11.55 4.74
N ALA A 379 27.39 -11.68 3.42
CA ALA A 379 26.63 -12.65 2.62
C ALA A 379 26.98 -14.12 2.96
N LYS A 380 28.26 -14.44 3.17
CA LYS A 380 28.71 -15.77 3.63
C LYS A 380 28.23 -16.07 5.04
N LEU A 381 28.41 -15.11 5.97
CA LEU A 381 28.02 -15.22 7.36
C LEU A 381 26.50 -15.38 7.52
N ARG A 382 25.72 -14.55 6.82
CA ARG A 382 24.27 -14.70 6.71
C ARG A 382 23.87 -16.07 6.14
N LEU A 383 24.57 -16.59 5.13
CA LEU A 383 24.27 -17.92 4.57
C LEU A 383 24.55 -19.06 5.56
N LYS A 384 25.60 -18.94 6.40
CA LYS A 384 25.91 -19.84 7.52
C LYS A 384 24.85 -19.76 8.63
N ALA A 385 24.44 -18.55 9.02
CA ALA A 385 23.61 -18.30 10.20
C ALA A 385 22.09 -18.35 10.00
N LYS A 386 21.57 -18.07 8.80
CA LYS A 386 20.14 -17.79 8.56
C LYS A 386 19.14 -18.82 9.12
N ASN A 387 19.51 -20.10 9.18
CA ASN A 387 18.63 -21.18 9.60
C ASN A 387 18.58 -21.31 11.13
N SER A 388 19.73 -21.25 11.82
CA SER A 388 19.78 -21.25 13.28
C SER A 388 19.21 -19.95 13.85
N PHE A 389 19.52 -18.82 13.23
CA PHE A 389 18.97 -17.51 13.61
C PHE A 389 17.45 -17.48 13.54
N LEU A 390 16.84 -18.03 12.47
CA LEU A 390 15.39 -18.14 12.35
C LEU A 390 14.79 -19.06 13.43
N ALA A 391 15.43 -20.19 13.72
CA ALA A 391 14.97 -21.12 14.75
C ALA A 391 15.09 -20.57 16.19
N GLN A 392 16.03 -19.64 16.43
CA GLN A 392 16.26 -19.02 17.73
C GLN A 392 15.43 -17.75 17.97
N ASN A 393 15.19 -16.95 16.93
CA ASN A 393 14.63 -15.60 17.05
C ASN A 393 13.25 -15.43 16.36
N GLY A 394 12.72 -16.46 15.69
CA GLY A 394 11.46 -16.41 14.93
C GLY A 394 11.51 -15.60 13.63
N VAL A 395 12.45 -14.65 13.51
CA VAL A 395 12.58 -13.73 12.36
C VAL A 395 13.67 -14.16 11.37
N LYS A 396 13.44 -13.87 10.08
CA LYS A 396 14.37 -14.21 8.99
C LYS A 396 15.57 -13.26 8.98
N LEU A 397 16.78 -13.81 9.06
CA LEU A 397 18.01 -13.02 8.88
C LEU A 397 18.09 -12.46 7.44
N THR A 398 17.90 -11.16 7.28
CA THR A 398 18.08 -10.42 6.01
C THR A 398 19.41 -9.66 6.02
N PHE A 399 19.67 -8.78 5.04
CA PHE A 399 20.84 -7.91 5.05
C PHE A 399 20.63 -6.62 5.85
N LEU A 400 19.38 -6.14 5.96
CA LEU A 400 19.06 -4.84 6.54
C LEU A 400 19.47 -4.71 8.03
N PRO A 401 19.33 -5.73 8.91
CA PRO A 401 19.81 -5.63 10.29
C PRO A 401 21.32 -5.40 10.43
N PHE A 402 22.14 -5.96 9.53
CA PHE A 402 23.60 -5.73 9.53
C PHE A 402 23.92 -4.26 9.16
N ILE A 403 23.18 -3.71 8.18
CA ILE A 403 23.34 -2.32 7.76
C ILE A 403 22.83 -1.37 8.85
N ALA A 404 21.65 -1.64 9.42
CA ALA A 404 21.09 -0.87 10.53
C ALA A 404 22.02 -0.88 11.75
N LYS A 405 22.65 -2.02 12.07
CA LYS A 405 23.64 -2.10 13.16
C LYS A 405 24.88 -1.26 12.84
N ALA A 406 25.44 -1.38 11.63
CA ALA A 406 26.59 -0.58 11.22
C ALA A 406 26.27 0.94 11.21
N VAL A 407 25.05 1.33 10.82
CA VAL A 407 24.57 2.72 10.89
C VAL A 407 24.47 3.20 12.34
N ALA A 408 23.84 2.45 13.23
CA ALA A 408 23.76 2.78 14.65
C ALA A 408 25.16 2.89 15.31
N GLU A 409 26.08 1.98 14.98
CA GLU A 409 27.48 2.02 15.43
C GLU A 409 28.27 3.22 14.85
N ALA A 410 27.94 3.68 13.64
CA ALA A 410 28.60 4.81 12.98
C ALA A 410 28.04 6.17 13.40
N LEU A 411 26.73 6.30 13.63
CA LEU A 411 26.09 7.54 14.09
C LEU A 411 26.69 8.00 15.44
N LYS A 412 26.98 7.05 16.35
CA LYS A 412 27.72 7.28 17.60
C LYS A 412 29.12 7.87 17.44
N GLN A 413 29.74 7.71 16.26
CA GLN A 413 31.06 8.24 15.91
C GLN A 413 30.98 9.54 15.09
N HIS A 414 29.85 9.78 14.42
CA HIS A 414 29.61 10.90 13.50
C HIS A 414 28.33 11.67 13.89
N PRO A 415 28.28 12.28 15.09
CA PRO A 415 27.03 12.81 15.67
C PRO A 415 26.38 13.93 14.86
N LYS A 416 27.10 14.61 13.96
CA LYS A 416 26.54 15.53 12.96
C LYS A 416 25.45 14.90 12.09
N LEU A 417 25.48 13.58 11.86
CA LEU A 417 24.46 12.84 11.11
C LEU A 417 23.34 12.26 12.00
N ASN A 418 23.47 12.37 13.33
CA ASN A 418 22.43 12.03 14.31
C ASN A 418 21.93 13.32 15.00
N ALA A 419 21.63 14.33 14.19
CA ALA A 419 21.29 15.68 14.63
C ALA A 419 20.16 16.27 13.78
N ALA A 420 19.56 17.35 14.29
CA ALA A 420 18.67 18.25 13.56
C ALA A 420 19.26 19.66 13.54
N TYR A 421 18.99 20.42 12.47
CA TYR A 421 19.37 21.83 12.33
C TYR A 421 18.14 22.72 12.20
N ASP A 422 18.04 23.70 13.10
CA ASP A 422 16.95 24.67 13.17
C ASP A 422 17.50 26.05 12.76
N GLU A 423 17.21 26.47 11.53
CA GLU A 423 17.79 27.68 10.96
C GLU A 423 17.18 28.96 11.57
N ASP A 424 15.90 28.92 11.95
CA ASP A 424 15.19 30.03 12.59
C ASP A 424 15.70 30.31 14.01
N LYS A 425 15.95 29.25 14.81
CA LYS A 425 16.59 29.37 16.13
C LYS A 425 18.11 29.52 16.05
N GLN A 426 18.70 29.21 14.89
CA GLN A 426 20.14 29.10 14.68
C GLN A 426 20.80 27.98 15.52
N GLU A 427 20.07 26.92 15.84
CA GLU A 427 20.45 25.86 16.77
C GLU A 427 20.73 24.51 16.08
N ILE A 428 21.68 23.75 16.64
CA ILE A 428 21.96 22.37 16.21
C ILE A 428 21.65 21.44 17.39
N THR A 429 20.62 20.61 17.25
CA THR A 429 20.25 19.60 18.25
C THR A 429 20.96 18.29 17.93
N TYR A 430 21.94 17.91 18.76
CA TYR A 430 22.58 16.59 18.68
C TYR A 430 21.80 15.59 19.55
N HIS A 431 21.28 14.52 18.95
CA HIS A 431 20.48 13.54 19.68
C HIS A 431 21.37 12.59 20.49
N ASN A 432 20.93 12.25 21.72
CA ASN A 432 21.65 11.39 22.67
C ASN A 432 21.41 9.88 22.44
N ALA A 433 20.59 9.52 21.46
CA ALA A 433 20.31 8.15 21.04
C ALA A 433 20.04 8.10 19.53
N GLU A 434 20.23 6.93 18.93
CA GLU A 434 19.95 6.67 17.51
C GLU A 434 18.58 6.01 17.37
N HIS A 435 17.68 6.64 16.60
CA HIS A 435 16.34 6.14 16.33
C HIS A 435 16.19 6.00 14.80
N LEU A 436 16.25 4.75 14.31
CA LEU A 436 16.37 4.49 12.88
C LEU A 436 14.99 4.39 12.23
N ALA A 437 14.65 5.39 11.42
CA ALA A 437 13.46 5.40 10.59
C ALA A 437 13.69 4.50 9.35
N ILE A 438 12.86 3.46 9.17
CA ILE A 438 13.03 2.47 8.11
C ILE A 438 11.92 2.65 7.08
N ALA A 439 12.28 2.93 5.83
CA ALA A 439 11.29 3.08 4.77
C ALA A 439 10.64 1.72 4.41
N VAL A 440 9.31 1.65 4.49
CA VAL A 440 8.49 0.46 4.22
C VAL A 440 7.47 0.79 3.13
N ASP A 441 7.56 0.06 2.03
CA ASP A 441 6.61 0.14 0.91
C ASP A 441 5.34 -0.68 1.23
N THR A 442 4.17 -0.10 0.90
CA THR A 442 2.82 -0.63 1.15
C THR A 442 1.88 -0.23 0.02
N ASP A 443 0.75 -0.92 -0.16
CA ASP A 443 -0.23 -0.60 -1.20
C ASP A 443 -0.89 0.78 -1.02
N LYS A 444 -0.95 1.31 0.22
CA LYS A 444 -1.40 2.68 0.52
C LYS A 444 -0.31 3.74 0.23
N GLY A 445 0.96 3.33 0.13
CA GLY A 445 2.12 4.17 -0.18
C GLY A 445 3.34 3.88 0.71
N LEU A 446 4.37 4.73 0.58
CA LEU A 446 5.57 4.64 1.41
C LEU A 446 5.28 5.21 2.81
N LEU A 447 5.58 4.41 3.84
CA LEU A 447 5.58 4.81 5.25
C LEU A 447 6.99 4.63 5.82
N VAL A 448 7.32 5.33 6.91
CA VAL A 448 8.69 5.32 7.46
C VAL A 448 8.67 5.09 8.99
N PRO A 449 8.24 3.90 9.46
CA PRO A 449 8.25 3.55 10.89
C PRO A 449 9.64 3.62 11.53
N VAL A 450 9.66 3.94 12.82
CA VAL A 450 10.87 4.25 13.59
C VAL A 450 11.24 3.13 14.56
N VAL A 451 12.47 2.65 14.45
CA VAL A 451 13.08 1.71 15.39
C VAL A 451 13.75 2.50 16.51
N SER A 452 12.97 2.85 17.53
CA SER A 452 13.46 3.56 18.72
C SER A 452 14.54 2.77 19.46
N ASP A 453 15.53 3.48 19.99
CA ASP A 453 16.73 2.94 20.65
C ASP A 453 17.55 1.94 19.82
N ALA A 454 17.49 2.02 18.49
CA ALA A 454 18.31 1.21 17.59
C ALA A 454 19.82 1.20 17.96
N GLY A 455 20.32 2.33 18.48
CA GLY A 455 21.66 2.48 19.06
C GLY A 455 22.05 1.45 20.12
N ASN A 456 21.08 0.89 20.84
CA ASN A 456 21.27 0.04 22.01
C ASN A 456 20.87 -1.43 21.73
N LEU A 457 20.44 -1.75 20.51
CA LEU A 457 20.01 -3.09 20.10
C LEU A 457 21.17 -3.88 19.47
N ASN A 458 21.24 -5.17 19.80
CA ASN A 458 22.09 -6.12 19.06
C ASN A 458 21.44 -6.52 17.72
N LEU A 459 22.14 -7.31 16.90
CA LEU A 459 21.64 -7.71 15.57
C LEU A 459 20.28 -8.44 15.63
N ALA A 460 20.04 -9.22 16.69
CA ALA A 460 18.79 -9.93 16.90
C ALA A 460 17.63 -8.98 17.25
N GLY A 461 17.85 -8.03 18.18
CA GLY A 461 16.87 -7.00 18.53
C GLY A 461 16.54 -6.07 17.36
N LEU A 462 17.53 -5.70 16.55
CA LEU A 462 17.32 -4.97 15.30
C LEU A 462 16.52 -5.80 14.30
N ALA A 463 16.87 -7.07 14.08
CA ALA A 463 16.12 -7.94 13.17
C ALA A 463 14.66 -8.16 13.63
N ALA A 464 14.42 -8.26 14.94
CA ALA A 464 13.10 -8.39 15.52
C ALA A 464 12.27 -7.11 15.35
N LYS A 465 12.74 -5.94 15.84
CA LYS A 465 12.01 -4.67 15.70
C LYS A 465 11.77 -4.30 14.23
N ILE A 466 12.77 -4.44 13.34
CA ILE A 466 12.63 -4.13 11.91
C ILE A 466 11.59 -5.06 11.25
N ALA A 467 11.51 -6.34 11.64
CA ALA A 467 10.51 -7.26 11.12
C ALA A 467 9.10 -6.96 11.65
N ASP A 468 8.97 -6.61 12.93
CA ASP A 468 7.70 -6.22 13.56
C ASP A 468 7.12 -4.94 12.94
N VAL A 469 7.85 -3.82 13.00
CA VAL A 469 7.33 -2.53 12.50
C VAL A 469 7.03 -2.59 11.01
N ALA A 470 7.83 -3.31 10.21
CA ALA A 470 7.57 -3.48 8.78
C ALA A 470 6.49 -4.52 8.47
N GLY A 471 6.14 -5.40 9.40
CA GLY A 471 4.93 -6.23 9.33
C GLY A 471 3.71 -5.35 9.59
N ARG A 472 3.63 -4.78 10.79
CA ARG A 472 2.52 -3.91 11.23
C ARG A 472 2.26 -2.74 10.29
N THR A 473 3.29 -2.12 9.71
CA THR A 473 3.12 -1.04 8.71
C THR A 473 2.44 -1.51 7.42
N ARG A 474 2.65 -2.75 6.98
CA ARG A 474 1.93 -3.33 5.83
C ARG A 474 0.53 -3.79 6.19
N ASP A 475 0.37 -4.33 7.39
CA ASP A 475 -0.91 -4.82 7.92
C ASP A 475 -1.85 -3.70 8.40
N GLY A 476 -1.42 -2.42 8.33
CA GLY A 476 -2.19 -1.25 8.77
C GLY A 476 -2.19 -0.97 10.28
N LYS A 477 -1.30 -1.61 11.05
CA LYS A 477 -1.29 -1.68 12.53
C LYS A 477 -0.09 -0.95 13.16
N ILE A 478 0.43 0.08 12.49
CA ILE A 478 1.53 0.92 12.98
C ILE A 478 0.96 2.15 13.70
N GLY A 479 1.43 2.45 14.91
CA GLY A 479 0.94 3.59 15.69
C GLY A 479 1.43 4.93 15.14
N PRO A 480 0.68 6.04 15.31
CA PRO A 480 1.11 7.38 14.88
C PRO A 480 2.47 7.79 15.47
N ASP A 481 2.69 7.52 16.76
CA ASP A 481 3.95 7.81 17.46
C ASP A 481 5.16 7.13 16.79
N GLU A 482 4.97 5.90 16.31
CA GLU A 482 6.00 5.09 15.65
C GLU A 482 6.35 5.60 14.24
N LEU A 483 5.59 6.57 13.69
CA LEU A 483 5.93 7.27 12.44
C LEU A 483 6.71 8.58 12.70
N SER A 484 7.10 8.84 13.96
CA SER A 484 7.73 10.08 14.42
C SER A 484 9.01 9.84 15.24
N GLY A 485 9.76 10.89 15.56
CA GLY A 485 10.92 10.82 16.48
C GLY A 485 12.17 10.13 15.95
N GLY A 486 12.19 9.66 14.70
CA GLY A 486 13.38 9.08 14.06
C GLY A 486 14.47 10.13 13.83
N THR A 487 15.72 9.82 14.16
CA THR A 487 16.87 10.72 14.04
C THR A 487 17.66 10.54 12.74
N PHE A 488 17.54 9.38 12.09
CA PHE A 488 18.20 9.07 10.82
C PHE A 488 17.39 8.03 10.02
N SER A 489 17.31 8.17 8.69
CA SER A 489 16.53 7.28 7.83
C SER A 489 17.36 6.26 7.04
N ILE A 490 16.81 5.06 6.83
CA ILE A 490 17.36 4.03 5.91
C ILE A 490 16.27 3.61 4.92
N THR A 491 16.59 3.57 3.63
CA THR A 491 15.70 3.07 2.56
C THR A 491 16.37 1.97 1.73
N ASN A 492 15.57 0.98 1.29
CA ASN A 492 16.05 -0.27 0.67
C ASN A 492 15.41 -0.55 -0.70
N ILE A 493 15.72 0.34 -1.63
CA ILE A 493 15.50 0.19 -3.08
C ILE A 493 16.25 -1.01 -3.69
N GLY A 494 17.29 -1.53 -3.02
CA GLY A 494 18.02 -2.71 -3.46
C GLY A 494 17.14 -3.97 -3.54
N SER A 495 16.03 -3.99 -2.81
CA SER A 495 14.98 -5.01 -2.89
C SER A 495 14.28 -5.06 -4.26
N VAL A 496 14.12 -3.93 -4.95
CA VAL A 496 13.55 -3.82 -6.31
C VAL A 496 14.61 -3.77 -7.42
N GLY A 497 15.88 -4.06 -7.07
CA GLY A 497 16.97 -4.18 -8.04
C GLY A 497 17.66 -2.86 -8.44
N ALA A 498 17.35 -1.74 -7.79
CA ALA A 498 17.98 -0.45 -8.07
C ALA A 498 19.49 -0.47 -7.73
N LEU A 499 20.30 0.20 -8.55
CA LEU A 499 21.76 0.27 -8.38
C LEU A 499 22.14 1.11 -7.15
N PHE A 500 21.68 2.35 -7.15
CA PHE A 500 21.61 3.33 -6.06
C PHE A 500 20.49 4.31 -6.43
N ASP A 501 20.17 5.24 -5.53
CA ASP A 501 19.28 6.38 -5.79
C ASP A 501 19.77 7.60 -4.97
N THR A 502 19.18 8.77 -5.18
CA THR A 502 19.38 10.00 -4.39
C THR A 502 18.16 10.22 -3.49
N PRO A 503 18.01 9.48 -2.38
CA PRO A 503 16.82 9.56 -1.53
C PRO A 503 16.66 10.95 -0.90
N ILE A 504 15.42 11.44 -0.87
CA ILE A 504 15.07 12.72 -0.23
C ILE A 504 15.05 12.55 1.29
N ILE A 505 15.65 13.49 2.01
CA ILE A 505 15.70 13.52 3.48
C ILE A 505 14.28 13.59 4.09
N ASN A 506 14.06 12.93 5.23
CA ASN A 506 12.82 13.05 6.01
C ASN A 506 13.01 14.10 7.12
N GLN A 507 12.43 15.28 6.98
CA GLN A 507 12.57 16.38 7.97
C GLN A 507 12.04 15.95 9.35
N PRO A 508 12.65 16.41 10.47
CA PRO A 508 13.77 17.36 10.57
C PRO A 508 15.16 16.70 10.62
N GLN A 509 15.31 15.47 10.13
CA GLN A 509 16.61 14.78 10.09
C GLN A 509 17.56 15.47 9.09
N VAL A 510 18.88 15.25 9.24
CA VAL A 510 19.89 15.81 8.33
C VAL A 510 20.54 14.77 7.41
N GLY A 511 20.06 13.51 7.42
CA GLY A 511 20.64 12.44 6.59
C GLY A 511 19.73 11.23 6.38
N ILE A 512 19.86 10.61 5.20
CA ILE A 512 19.16 9.37 4.81
C ILE A 512 20.09 8.47 3.98
N LEU A 513 20.12 7.18 4.33
CA LEU A 513 20.93 6.16 3.64
C LEU A 513 20.09 5.30 2.69
N GLY A 514 20.33 5.46 1.40
CA GLY A 514 19.91 4.53 0.35
C GLY A 514 20.80 3.29 0.30
N THR A 515 20.19 2.11 0.26
CA THR A 515 20.86 0.81 0.12
C THR A 515 20.52 0.17 -1.22
N GLY A 516 21.54 0.02 -2.08
CA GLY A 516 21.42 -0.53 -3.43
C GLY A 516 21.37 -2.06 -3.49
N ALA A 517 21.13 -2.60 -4.68
CA ALA A 517 21.00 -4.04 -4.90
C ALA A 517 22.34 -4.77 -4.71
N ILE A 518 22.35 -5.80 -3.84
CA ILE A 518 23.52 -6.63 -3.60
C ILE A 518 23.67 -7.64 -4.73
N VAL A 519 24.61 -7.41 -5.64
CA VAL A 519 24.81 -8.21 -6.87
C VAL A 519 26.22 -8.78 -6.96
N LYS A 520 26.36 -9.96 -7.58
CA LYS A 520 27.68 -10.56 -7.83
C LYS A 520 28.40 -9.82 -8.96
N ARG A 521 29.63 -9.38 -8.72
CA ARG A 521 30.49 -8.70 -9.70
C ARG A 521 31.91 -9.28 -9.71
N PRO A 522 32.62 -9.27 -10.85
CA PRO A 522 34.07 -9.40 -10.85
C PRO A 522 34.69 -8.11 -10.31
N VAL A 523 35.60 -8.23 -9.35
CA VAL A 523 36.33 -7.12 -8.72
C VAL A 523 37.80 -7.50 -8.61
N VAL A 524 38.71 -6.55 -8.84
CA VAL A 524 40.14 -6.75 -8.61
C VAL A 524 40.41 -6.70 -7.11
N VAL A 525 41.11 -7.71 -6.59
CA VAL A 525 41.52 -7.82 -5.20
C VAL A 525 42.99 -8.23 -5.15
N ALA A 526 43.78 -7.45 -4.41
CA ALA A 526 45.15 -7.83 -4.06
C ALA A 526 45.15 -9.01 -3.08
N ASP A 527 46.16 -9.87 -3.17
CA ASP A 527 46.45 -10.91 -2.18
C ASP A 527 47.35 -10.40 -1.03
N GLU A 528 47.83 -11.32 -0.18
CA GLU A 528 48.73 -10.98 0.95
C GLU A 528 50.12 -10.50 0.51
N ASN A 529 50.52 -10.75 -0.74
CA ASN A 529 51.78 -10.30 -1.34
C ASN A 529 51.64 -8.96 -2.08
N GLY A 530 50.40 -8.56 -2.40
CA GLY A 530 50.07 -7.39 -3.21
C GLY A 530 49.82 -7.69 -4.69
N ASP A 531 49.70 -8.97 -5.08
CA ASP A 531 49.43 -9.38 -6.46
C ASP A 531 47.93 -9.27 -6.78
N ASP A 532 47.59 -8.59 -7.89
CA ASP A 532 46.21 -8.36 -8.33
C ASP A 532 45.56 -9.64 -8.89
N SER A 533 44.36 -9.96 -8.39
CA SER A 533 43.54 -11.08 -8.86
C SER A 533 42.08 -10.66 -9.10
N ILE A 534 41.41 -11.23 -10.10
CA ILE A 534 39.97 -10.99 -10.32
C ILE A 534 39.17 -12.02 -9.52
N ALA A 535 38.33 -11.55 -8.60
CA ALA A 535 37.48 -12.40 -7.79
C ALA A 535 36.01 -11.98 -7.86
N ILE A 536 35.10 -12.95 -7.71
CA ILE A 536 33.66 -12.65 -7.61
C ILE A 536 33.35 -12.16 -6.19
N ARG A 537 32.70 -11.00 -6.10
CA ARG A 537 32.26 -10.35 -4.85
C ARG A 537 30.79 -9.97 -4.89
N SER A 538 30.13 -9.96 -3.74
CA SER A 538 28.75 -9.50 -3.55
C SER A 538 28.76 -7.99 -3.27
N MET A 539 28.75 -7.18 -4.33
CA MET A 539 28.90 -5.73 -4.21
C MET A 539 27.56 -5.03 -4.00
N MET A 540 27.60 -3.95 -3.22
CA MET A 540 26.47 -3.06 -2.92
C MET A 540 26.91 -1.60 -3.07
N TYR A 541 25.97 -0.71 -3.37
CA TYR A 541 26.18 0.74 -3.24
C TYR A 541 25.46 1.24 -1.99
N LEU A 542 26.12 2.11 -1.25
CA LEU A 542 25.52 2.97 -0.23
C LEU A 542 25.45 4.39 -0.79
N SER A 543 24.26 4.99 -0.83
CA SER A 543 24.07 6.40 -1.18
C SER A 543 23.57 7.17 0.04
N LEU A 544 24.42 8.01 0.62
CA LEU A 544 24.02 8.92 1.70
C LEU A 544 23.62 10.26 1.08
N THR A 545 22.35 10.65 1.21
CA THR A 545 21.94 12.05 1.04
C THR A 545 22.00 12.74 2.41
N TYR A 546 22.56 13.95 2.45
CA TYR A 546 22.72 14.74 3.67
C TYR A 546 22.47 16.23 3.40
N ASP A 547 22.10 16.96 4.45
CA ASP A 547 21.92 18.42 4.37
C ASP A 547 23.26 19.13 4.54
N HIS A 548 23.72 19.79 3.47
CA HIS A 548 24.99 20.49 3.45
C HIS A 548 25.02 21.76 4.33
N ARG A 549 23.89 22.19 4.92
CA ARG A 549 23.86 23.24 5.95
C ARG A 549 24.60 22.83 7.24
N LEU A 550 24.62 21.53 7.55
CA LEU A 550 25.29 20.98 8.75
C LEU A 550 26.42 20.00 8.43
N VAL A 551 26.24 19.15 7.41
CA VAL A 551 27.13 18.04 7.10
C VAL A 551 27.99 18.35 5.89
N ASP A 552 29.29 18.51 6.08
CA ASP A 552 30.23 18.69 4.98
C ASP A 552 30.46 17.36 4.23
N GLY A 553 30.77 17.43 2.93
CA GLY A 553 31.13 16.24 2.14
C GLY A 553 32.34 15.45 2.66
N ALA A 554 33.16 16.06 3.53
CA ALA A 554 34.22 15.37 4.28
C ALA A 554 33.69 14.58 5.48
N ASP A 555 32.61 15.05 6.14
CA ASP A 555 31.96 14.35 7.26
C ASP A 555 31.13 13.18 6.73
N ALA A 556 30.34 13.41 5.67
CA ALA A 556 29.65 12.37 4.91
C ALA A 556 30.62 11.26 4.44
N GLY A 557 31.79 11.65 3.90
CA GLY A 557 32.81 10.70 3.44
C GLY A 557 33.42 9.87 4.57
N ARG A 558 33.67 10.48 5.74
CA ARG A 558 34.15 9.73 6.92
C ARG A 558 33.09 8.76 7.44
N PHE A 559 31.81 9.14 7.47
CA PHE A 559 30.72 8.25 7.85
C PHE A 559 30.56 7.07 6.88
N LEU A 560 30.51 7.32 5.57
CA LEU A 560 30.44 6.26 4.55
C LEU A 560 31.68 5.35 4.61
N GLN A 561 32.87 5.88 4.89
CA GLN A 561 34.07 5.07 5.08
C GLN A 561 34.01 4.21 6.37
N THR A 562 33.42 4.71 7.46
CA THR A 562 33.14 3.90 8.67
C THR A 562 32.15 2.77 8.37
N LEU A 563 31.04 3.05 7.67
CA LEU A 563 30.07 2.03 7.25
C LEU A 563 30.71 0.96 6.35
N LYS A 564 31.46 1.39 5.33
CA LYS A 564 32.20 0.52 4.42
C LYS A 564 33.14 -0.38 5.19
N ALA A 565 34.00 0.18 6.05
CA ALA A 565 34.94 -0.58 6.85
C ALA A 565 34.23 -1.60 7.76
N ARG A 566 33.13 -1.23 8.42
CA ARG A 566 32.40 -2.13 9.33
C ARG A 566 31.70 -3.28 8.60
N LEU A 567 31.12 -3.02 7.42
CA LEU A 567 30.47 -4.05 6.60
C LEU A 567 31.48 -4.96 5.88
N GLU A 568 32.63 -4.42 5.45
CA GLU A 568 33.71 -5.16 4.79
C GLU A 568 34.62 -5.91 5.79
N GLU A 569 34.70 -5.47 7.05
CA GLU A 569 35.22 -6.26 8.16
C GLU A 569 34.37 -7.52 8.33
N GLY A 570 33.05 -7.37 8.37
CA GLY A 570 32.07 -8.46 8.43
C GLY A 570 31.96 -9.16 9.78
N ALA A 571 32.60 -8.65 10.84
CA ALA A 571 32.65 -9.26 12.16
C ALA A 571 31.31 -9.12 12.92
N PHE A 572 30.41 -10.07 12.68
CA PHE A 572 29.10 -10.17 13.34
C PHE A 572 28.85 -11.58 13.90
N GLU A 573 29.87 -12.45 13.94
CA GLU A 573 29.81 -13.81 14.46
C GLU A 573 29.32 -13.84 15.93
N ALA A 574 29.77 -12.89 16.75
CA ALA A 574 29.34 -12.76 18.15
C ALA A 574 27.84 -12.45 18.30
N ASP A 575 27.26 -11.66 17.39
CA ASP A 575 25.81 -11.39 17.35
C ASP A 575 24.98 -12.61 16.90
N LEU A 576 25.63 -13.62 16.31
CA LEU A 576 25.00 -14.79 15.69
C LEU A 576 25.33 -16.10 16.43
N GLY A 577 26.16 -16.06 17.47
CA GLY A 577 26.62 -17.22 18.24
C GLY A 577 27.46 -18.20 17.42
N LEU A 578 28.43 -17.69 16.64
CA LEU A 578 29.07 -18.41 15.52
C LEU A 578 30.60 -18.51 15.50
#